data_AF-A0A536GUN4-F1
#
_entry.id   AF-A0A536GUN4-F1
#
_cell.length_a   1.000
_cell.length_b   1.000
_cell.length_c   1.000
_cell.angle_alpha   90.00
_cell.angle_beta   90.00
_cell.angle_gamma   90.00
#
_symmetry.space_group_name_H-M   'P 1'
#
loop_
_entity.id
_entity.type
_entity.pdbx_description
1 polymer ?
#
loop_
_entity_poly.entity_id
_entity_poly.type
_entity_poly.pdbx_seq_one_letter_code
_entity_poly.pdbx_strand_id
1 'polypeptide(L)'
;MNTIWQTVTWDVARAGGFTAYVLLTLAVVVGLALSTQLQSPSRWPRLINSELHNFLTLLSTIFLVVHVLAVWIDPFTSFGWNEIFIPLASHYRPEWMAFGIVALYLGIAIGISTWLRPNIGYSWWRRLHVLTLGV
;
A
#
# COMPACT_ATOMS: atom_id res chain seq x y z
N MET A 1 -7.97 -28.07 -14.90
CA MET A 1 -7.59 -27.30 -13.68
C MET A 1 -7.16 -25.86 -13.98
N ASN A 2 -6.89 -25.48 -15.24
CA ASN A 2 -6.39 -24.14 -15.58
C ASN A 2 -7.42 -23.00 -15.49
N THR A 3 -8.71 -23.25 -15.71
CA THR A 3 -9.73 -22.17 -15.74
C THR A 3 -10.12 -21.69 -14.35
N ILE A 4 -10.36 -22.60 -13.40
CA ILE A 4 -10.74 -22.23 -12.02
C ILE A 4 -9.62 -21.46 -11.33
N TRP A 5 -8.37 -21.91 -11.48
CA TRP A 5 -7.22 -21.22 -10.90
C TRP A 5 -7.06 -19.81 -11.47
N GLN A 6 -7.17 -19.67 -12.80
CA GLN A 6 -7.17 -18.37 -13.47
C GLN A 6 -8.26 -17.44 -12.96
N THR A 7 -9.49 -17.92 -12.78
CA THR A 7 -10.58 -17.11 -12.22
C THR A 7 -10.26 -16.66 -10.80
N VAL A 8 -9.77 -17.58 -9.95
CA VAL A 8 -9.44 -17.26 -8.55
C VAL A 8 -8.32 -16.23 -8.47
N THR A 9 -7.20 -16.41 -9.17
CA THR A 9 -6.09 -15.45 -9.16
C THR A 9 -6.52 -14.09 -9.71
N TRP A 10 -7.31 -14.09 -10.78
CA TRP A 10 -7.85 -12.88 -11.38
C TRP A 10 -8.76 -12.08 -10.45
N ASP A 11 -9.68 -12.75 -9.78
CA ASP A 11 -10.65 -12.14 -8.86
C ASP A 11 -9.95 -11.66 -7.58
N VAL A 12 -9.06 -12.48 -7.01
CA VAL A 12 -8.30 -12.13 -5.81
C VAL A 12 -7.35 -10.96 -6.08
N ALA A 13 -6.65 -10.94 -7.22
CA ALA A 13 -5.79 -9.82 -7.58
C ALA A 13 -6.58 -8.51 -7.66
N ARG A 14 -7.77 -8.50 -8.28
CA ARG A 14 -8.61 -7.30 -8.40
C ARG A 14 -9.24 -6.88 -7.09
N ALA A 15 -9.93 -7.80 -6.43
CA ALA A 15 -10.60 -7.52 -5.17
C ALA A 15 -9.57 -7.08 -4.11
N GLY A 16 -8.42 -7.75 -4.04
CA GLY A 16 -7.32 -7.38 -3.16
C GLY A 16 -6.74 -6.00 -3.48
N GLY A 17 -6.50 -5.70 -4.75
CA GLY A 17 -6.00 -4.40 -5.20
C GLY A 17 -6.96 -3.24 -4.88
N PHE A 18 -8.25 -3.38 -5.22
CA PHE A 18 -9.25 -2.36 -4.89
C PHE A 18 -9.43 -2.18 -3.39
N THR A 19 -9.42 -3.29 -2.62
CA THR A 19 -9.54 -3.22 -1.16
C THR A 19 -8.34 -2.51 -0.55
N ALA A 20 -7.11 -2.84 -0.98
CA ALA A 20 -5.90 -2.15 -0.56
C ALA A 20 -5.97 -0.64 -0.87
N TYR A 21 -6.38 -0.28 -2.10
CA TYR A 21 -6.50 1.12 -2.51
C TYR A 21 -7.49 1.92 -1.66
N VAL A 22 -8.68 1.37 -1.40
CA VAL A 22 -9.70 2.01 -0.55
C VAL A 22 -9.18 2.17 0.87
N LEU A 23 -8.59 1.13 1.45
CA LEU A 23 -8.06 1.16 2.81
C LEU A 23 -6.91 2.15 2.95
N LEU A 24 -5.99 2.20 1.99
CA LEU A 24 -4.89 3.16 1.95
C LEU A 24 -5.44 4.59 1.88
N THR A 25 -6.41 4.83 1.00
CA THR A 25 -7.07 6.13 0.86
C THR A 25 -7.69 6.57 2.18
N LEU A 26 -8.43 5.69 2.86
CA LEU A 26 -9.00 5.97 4.18
C LEU A 26 -7.89 6.23 5.22
N ALA A 27 -6.81 5.45 5.21
CA ALA A 27 -5.67 5.65 6.11
C ALA A 27 -5.04 7.04 5.93
N VAL A 28 -4.87 7.49 4.69
CA VAL A 28 -4.36 8.83 4.35
C VAL A 28 -5.33 9.92 4.84
N VAL A 29 -6.63 9.78 4.59
CA VAL A 29 -7.64 10.75 5.07
C VAL A 29 -7.61 10.88 6.58
N VAL A 30 -7.57 9.77 7.31
CA VAL A 30 -7.48 9.77 8.78
C VAL A 30 -6.13 10.35 9.26
N GLY A 31 -5.04 10.03 8.56
CA GLY A 31 -3.70 10.59 8.83
C GLY A 31 -3.64 12.11 8.63
N LEU A 32 -4.32 12.63 7.61
CA LEU A 32 -4.44 14.07 7.38
C LEU A 32 -5.26 14.73 8.49
N ALA A 33 -6.39 14.14 8.90
CA ALA A 33 -7.20 14.64 10.01
C ALA A 33 -6.43 14.66 11.35
N LEU A 34 -5.52 13.71 11.58
CA LEU A 34 -4.55 13.73 12.68
C LEU A 34 -3.57 14.90 12.58
N SER A 35 -3.06 15.19 11.38
CA SER A 35 -2.05 16.24 11.17
C SER A 35 -2.61 17.66 11.29
N THR A 36 -3.86 17.88 10.88
CA THR A 36 -4.55 19.18 10.90
C THR A 36 -5.34 19.43 12.18
N GLN A 37 -5.31 18.50 13.14
CA GLN A 37 -6.03 18.59 14.41
C GLN A 37 -7.54 18.81 14.25
N LEU A 38 -8.16 18.21 13.22
CA LEU A 38 -9.61 18.27 12.98
C LEU A 38 -10.42 17.42 13.98
N GLN A 39 -9.91 17.25 15.19
CA GLN A 39 -10.37 16.29 16.19
C GLN A 39 -11.06 17.02 17.34
N SER A 40 -12.15 16.46 17.86
CA SER A 40 -12.83 16.98 19.04
C SER A 40 -12.43 16.17 20.27
N PRO A 41 -11.85 16.77 21.33
CA PRO A 41 -11.49 16.06 22.55
C PRO A 41 -12.66 15.29 23.19
N SER A 42 -13.89 15.75 22.98
CA SER A 42 -15.10 15.18 23.58
C SER A 42 -15.76 14.06 22.77
N ARG A 43 -15.66 14.07 21.43
CA ARG A 43 -16.38 13.12 20.56
C ARG A 43 -15.47 12.23 19.75
N TRP A 44 -14.27 12.72 19.43
CA TRP A 44 -13.35 12.03 18.53
C TRP A 44 -11.89 12.27 19.00
N PRO A 45 -11.48 11.58 20.07
CA PRO A 45 -10.16 11.76 20.66
C PRO A 45 -9.03 11.36 19.71
N ARG A 46 -7.86 11.98 19.91
CA ARG A 46 -6.65 11.69 19.13
C ARG A 46 -6.22 10.23 19.18
N LEU A 47 -6.42 9.57 20.32
CA LEU A 47 -6.10 8.16 20.49
C LEU A 47 -6.89 7.29 19.51
N ILE A 48 -8.21 7.45 19.45
CA ILE A 48 -9.09 6.67 18.55
C ILE A 48 -8.68 6.89 17.10
N ASN A 49 -8.39 8.13 16.71
CA ASN A 49 -7.94 8.44 15.36
C ASN A 49 -6.59 7.80 15.02
N SER A 50 -5.65 7.82 15.97
CA SER A 50 -4.33 7.18 15.81
C SER A 50 -4.47 5.69 15.62
N GLU A 51 -5.27 5.02 16.44
CA GLU A 51 -5.54 3.58 16.32
C GLU A 51 -6.26 3.24 15.02
N LEU A 52 -7.22 4.07 14.60
CA LEU A 52 -7.91 3.88 13.33
C LEU A 52 -6.94 4.01 12.14
N HIS A 53 -6.07 5.01 12.14
CA HIS A 53 -5.03 5.15 11.11
C HIS A 53 -4.11 3.93 11.07
N ASN A 54 -3.64 3.45 12.24
CA ASN A 54 -2.80 2.26 12.33
C ASN A 54 -3.52 1.01 11.82
N PHE A 55 -4.78 0.81 12.19
CA PHE A 55 -5.60 -0.32 11.77
C PHE A 55 -5.82 -0.33 10.25
N LEU A 56 -6.20 0.81 9.67
CA LEU A 56 -6.39 0.96 8.23
C LEU A 56 -5.09 0.74 7.46
N THR A 57 -3.98 1.27 7.95
CA THR A 57 -2.65 1.09 7.36
C THR A 57 -2.22 -0.38 7.38
N LEU A 58 -2.44 -1.07 8.51
CA LEU A 58 -2.15 -2.50 8.63
C LEU A 58 -2.98 -3.32 7.64
N LEU A 59 -4.30 -3.09 7.60
CA LEU A 59 -5.19 -3.85 6.73
C LEU A 59 -4.88 -3.57 5.25
N SER A 60 -4.63 -2.31 4.88
CA SER A 60 -4.16 -1.93 3.55
C SER A 60 -2.89 -2.70 3.15
N THR A 61 -1.92 -2.80 4.06
CA THR A 61 -0.66 -3.51 3.82
C THR A 61 -0.89 -5.00 3.61
N ILE A 62 -1.78 -5.61 4.40
CA ILE A 62 -2.15 -7.02 4.25
C ILE A 62 -2.77 -7.27 2.87
N PHE A 63 -3.75 -6.44 2.47
CA PHE A 63 -4.38 -6.58 1.15
C PHE A 63 -3.44 -6.26 -0.01
N LEU A 64 -2.47 -5.36 0.17
CA LEU A 64 -1.40 -5.13 -0.81
C LEU A 64 -0.56 -6.39 -1.01
N VAL A 65 -0.18 -7.08 0.08
CA VAL A 65 0.55 -8.36 -0.02
C VAL A 65 -0.29 -9.41 -0.74
N VAL A 66 -1.59 -9.53 -0.40
CA VAL A 66 -2.51 -10.44 -1.11
C VAL A 66 -2.58 -10.11 -2.61
N HIS A 67 -2.71 -8.82 -2.96
CA HIS A 67 -2.74 -8.36 -4.34
C HIS A 67 -1.46 -8.74 -5.11
N VAL A 68 -0.28 -8.41 -4.56
CA VAL A 68 1.02 -8.68 -5.20
C VAL A 68 1.24 -10.18 -5.38
N LEU A 69 0.94 -10.98 -4.35
CA LEU A 69 1.07 -12.45 -4.43
C LEU A 69 0.12 -13.03 -5.48
N ALA A 70 -1.13 -12.56 -5.53
CA ALA A 70 -2.11 -13.02 -6.52
C ALA A 70 -1.68 -12.67 -7.95
N VAL A 71 -1.16 -11.46 -8.18
CA VAL A 71 -0.62 -11.03 -9.49
C VAL A 71 0.60 -11.86 -9.89
N TRP A 72 1.46 -12.20 -8.92
CA TRP A 72 2.68 -12.97 -9.18
C TRP A 72 2.40 -14.43 -9.56
N ILE A 73 1.44 -15.07 -8.89
CA ILE A 73 1.05 -16.46 -9.18
C ILE A 73 -0.01 -16.59 -10.29
N ASP A 74 -0.45 -15.47 -10.86
CA ASP A 74 -1.44 -15.44 -11.93
C ASP A 74 -0.83 -16.00 -13.23
N PRO A 75 -1.35 -17.12 -13.76
CA PRO A 75 -0.80 -17.72 -14.98
C PRO A 75 -0.98 -16.85 -16.22
N PHE A 76 -1.90 -15.87 -16.20
CA PHE A 76 -2.11 -14.96 -17.33
C PHE A 76 -0.99 -13.93 -17.48
N THR A 77 -0.49 -13.39 -16.36
CA THR A 77 0.62 -12.41 -16.36
C THR A 77 1.97 -13.07 -16.62
N SER A 78 2.13 -14.35 -16.24
CA SER A 78 3.39 -15.12 -16.38
C SER A 78 4.60 -14.38 -15.80
N PHE A 79 4.40 -13.79 -14.62
CA PHE A 79 5.33 -12.83 -14.03
C PHE A 79 6.60 -13.50 -13.49
N GLY A 80 7.76 -13.17 -14.08
CA GLY A 80 9.05 -13.74 -13.68
C GLY A 80 9.61 -13.12 -12.39
N TRP A 81 10.54 -13.81 -11.71
CA TRP A 81 11.20 -13.29 -10.49
C TRP A 81 11.87 -11.92 -10.68
N ASN A 82 12.51 -11.71 -11.84
CA ASN A 82 13.17 -10.43 -12.14
C ASN A 82 12.15 -9.32 -12.38
N GLU A 83 10.97 -9.66 -12.90
CA GLU A 83 9.89 -8.71 -13.22
C GLU A 83 9.22 -8.16 -11.95
N ILE A 84 9.34 -8.85 -10.81
CA ILE A 84 8.88 -8.38 -9.48
C ILE A 84 9.71 -7.20 -8.98
N PHE A 85 11.02 -7.22 -9.23
CA PHE A 85 11.93 -6.27 -8.62
C PHE A 85 12.47 -5.21 -9.59
N ILE A 86 12.35 -5.43 -10.90
CA ILE A 86 12.91 -4.53 -11.91
C ILE A 86 11.75 -3.85 -12.64
N PRO A 87 11.52 -2.55 -12.42
CA PRO A 87 10.56 -1.79 -13.21
C PRO A 87 10.84 -1.94 -14.71
N LEU A 88 9.77 -2.05 -15.51
CA LEU A 88 9.81 -2.22 -16.98
C LEU A 88 10.37 -3.56 -17.48
N ALA A 89 10.76 -4.49 -16.60
CA ALA A 89 11.21 -5.81 -17.04
C ALA A 89 10.06 -6.72 -17.50
N SER A 90 8.81 -6.43 -17.10
CA SER A 90 7.67 -7.26 -17.48
C SER A 90 7.28 -7.15 -18.95
N HIS A 91 7.04 -8.28 -19.59
CA HIS A 91 6.42 -8.34 -20.91
C HIS A 91 4.93 -7.93 -20.90
N TYR A 92 4.27 -8.03 -19.74
CA TYR A 92 2.86 -7.72 -19.59
C TYR A 92 2.66 -6.29 -19.07
N ARG A 93 2.12 -5.39 -19.90
CA ARG A 93 1.82 -3.99 -19.54
C ARG A 93 2.97 -3.30 -18.76
N PRO A 94 4.18 -3.22 -19.33
CA PRO A 94 5.42 -2.83 -18.63
C PRO A 94 5.31 -1.53 -17.86
N GLU A 95 4.66 -0.51 -18.43
CA GLU A 95 4.50 0.81 -17.80
C GLU A 95 3.69 0.73 -16.50
N TRP A 96 2.54 0.03 -16.53
CA TRP A 96 1.68 -0.12 -15.35
C TRP A 96 2.32 -0.99 -14.27
N MET A 97 3.03 -2.04 -14.67
CA MET A 97 3.79 -2.87 -13.75
C MET A 97 4.93 -2.08 -13.10
N ALA A 98 5.64 -1.24 -13.86
CA ALA A 98 6.67 -0.36 -13.34
C ALA A 98 6.12 0.60 -12.29
N PHE A 99 4.96 1.23 -12.53
CA PHE A 99 4.32 2.09 -11.52
C PHE A 99 3.96 1.33 -10.24
N GLY A 100 3.44 0.10 -10.36
CA GLY A 100 3.15 -0.74 -9.19
C GLY A 100 4.39 -1.09 -8.37
N ILE A 101 5.50 -1.44 -9.03
CA ILE A 101 6.78 -1.75 -8.37
C ILE A 101 7.36 -0.52 -7.68
N VAL A 102 7.35 0.63 -8.35
CA VAL A 102 7.82 1.91 -7.77
C VAL A 102 6.95 2.30 -6.57
N ALA A 103 5.63 2.18 -6.67
CA ALA A 103 4.71 2.44 -5.56
C ALA A 103 4.98 1.50 -4.37
N LEU A 104 5.24 0.20 -4.62
CA LEU A 104 5.62 -0.77 -3.59
C LEU A 104 6.92 -0.35 -2.89
N TYR A 105 7.95 0.08 -3.64
CA TYR A 105 9.20 0.57 -3.07
C TYR A 105 9.04 1.83 -2.24
N LEU A 106 8.24 2.78 -2.70
CA LEU A 106 7.90 3.98 -1.93
C LEU A 106 7.14 3.61 -0.65
N GLY A 107 6.16 2.72 -0.72
CA GLY A 107 5.42 2.23 0.45
C GLY A 107 6.33 1.58 1.50
N ILE A 108 7.26 0.72 1.07
CA ILE A 108 8.26 0.11 1.96
C ILE A 108 9.15 1.18 2.59
N ALA A 109 9.66 2.14 1.79
CA ALA A 109 10.50 3.22 2.29
C ALA A 109 9.76 4.09 3.34
N ILE A 110 8.48 4.39 3.10
CA ILE A 110 7.61 5.13 4.04
C ILE A 110 7.41 4.32 5.33
N GLY A 111 7.14 3.03 5.23
CA GLY A 111 7.01 2.13 6.39
C GLY A 111 8.27 2.11 7.24
N ILE A 112 9.44 1.89 6.61
CA ILE A 112 10.74 1.92 7.27
C ILE A 112 11.03 3.28 7.91
N SER A 113 10.69 4.38 7.23
CA SER A 113 10.89 5.74 7.77
C SER A 113 10.15 5.93 9.10
N THR A 114 8.98 5.30 9.27
CA THR A 114 8.17 5.38 10.49
C THR A 114 8.84 4.64 11.64
N TRP A 115 9.49 3.50 11.38
CA TRP A 115 10.28 2.78 12.37
C TRP A 115 11.57 3.52 12.73
N LEU A 116 12.21 4.18 11.76
CA LEU A 116 13.42 4.97 11.95
C LEU A 116 13.17 6.37 12.51
N ARG A 117 11.90 6.78 12.69
CA ARG A 117 11.51 8.10 13.22
C ARG A 117 12.28 8.53 14.48
N PRO A 118 12.56 7.66 15.48
CA PRO A 118 13.35 8.05 16.65
C PRO A 118 14.80 8.47 16.32
N ASN A 119 15.37 7.97 15.23
CA ASN A 119 16.75 8.22 14.82
C ASN A 119 16.88 9.40 13.84
N ILE A 120 15.95 9.52 12.88
CA ILE A 120 16.01 10.55 11.82
C ILE A 120 15.30 11.86 12.22
N GLY A 121 14.53 11.83 13.31
CA GLY A 121 13.76 12.97 13.79
C GLY A 121 12.45 13.23 13.03
N TYR A 122 11.58 14.02 13.64
CA TYR A 122 10.22 14.28 13.13
C TYR A 122 10.20 14.99 11.76
N SER A 123 11.11 15.93 11.53
CA SER A 123 11.14 16.72 10.29
C SER A 123 11.43 15.86 9.06
N TRP A 124 12.43 14.97 9.14
CA TRP A 124 12.76 14.06 8.04
C TRP A 124 11.70 12.98 7.86
N TRP A 125 11.22 12.40 8.95
CA TRP A 125 10.08 11.48 8.90
C TRP A 125 8.88 12.10 8.18
N ARG A 126 8.50 13.35 8.53
CA ARG A 126 7.36 14.02 7.90
C ARG A 126 7.57 14.25 6.41
N ARG A 127 8.79 14.63 5.97
CA ARG A 127 9.11 14.80 4.54
C ARG A 127 8.94 13.50 3.75
N LEU A 128 9.43 12.39 4.32
CA LEU A 128 9.28 11.06 3.71
C LEU A 128 7.82 10.59 3.73
N HIS A 129 7.13 10.79 4.85
CA HIS A 129 5.75 10.33 5.04
C HIS A 129 4.75 11.07 4.15
N VAL A 130 5.02 12.32 3.74
CA VAL A 130 4.19 13.05 2.75
C VAL A 130 4.18 12.37 1.37
N LEU A 131 5.20 11.56 1.04
CA LEU A 131 5.24 10.80 -0.21
C LEU A 131 4.09 9.78 -0.34
N THR A 132 3.41 9.45 0.76
CA THR A 132 2.20 8.61 0.74
C THR A 132 1.09 9.18 -0.17
N LEU A 133 1.11 10.48 -0.48
CA LEU A 133 0.16 11.07 -1.43
C LEU A 133 0.43 10.67 -2.90
N GLY A 134 1.62 10.16 -3.21
CA GLY A 134 2.02 9.71 -4.54
C GLY A 134 2.10 8.18 -4.68
N VAL A 135 1.63 7.44 -3.68
CA VAL A 135 1.54 5.97 -3.64
C VAL A 135 0.08 5.57 -3.72
#